data_AF-A0A1Q3HAB9-F1
#
_entry.id   AF-A0A1Q3HAB9-F1
#
_cell.length_a   1.000
_cell.length_b   1.000
_cell.length_c   1.000
_cell.angle_alpha   90.00
_cell.angle_beta   90.00
_cell.angle_gamma   90.00
#
_symmetry.space_group_name_H-M   'P 1'
#
loop_
_entity.id
_entity.type
_entity.pdbx_description
1 polymer ?
#
loop_
_entity_poly.entity_id
_entity_poly.type
_entity_poly.pdbx_seq_one_letter_code
_entity_poly.pdbx_strand_id
1 'polypeptide(L)'
;MTGSANPFLGPQPYCARERDRFFGREESTRKLAQSILAWPCVLLFGPSGAGKSSLMQAGVIPLLEEKHGFRVVHVGAWLSSHAPLESLVQAMFEDLELGPVPEGMNAPEALDEAVRRAERRSERPVLLLSGPARATPPARACPGANGRAARGTGAAGAQPLPGTPARAAAA
;
A
#
# COMPACT_ATOMS: atom_id res chain seq x y z
N MET A 1 -12.08 -33.52 10.20
CA MET A 1 -10.66 -33.48 10.64
C MET A 1 -10.23 -32.03 10.66
N THR A 2 -10.39 -31.36 11.80
CA THR A 2 -9.99 -29.97 12.03
C THR A 2 -8.47 -29.91 12.14
N GLY A 3 -7.80 -29.52 11.06
CA GLY A 3 -6.36 -29.31 11.06
C GLY A 3 -6.01 -28.26 12.12
N SER A 4 -5.23 -28.65 13.13
CA SER A 4 -4.75 -27.72 14.14
C SER A 4 -3.95 -26.62 13.44
N ALA A 5 -4.42 -25.38 13.49
CA ALA A 5 -3.64 -24.24 13.06
C ALA A 5 -2.29 -24.30 13.78
N ASN A 6 -1.20 -24.35 13.01
CA ASN A 6 0.14 -24.34 13.55
C ASN A 6 0.29 -23.11 14.47
N PRO A 7 0.51 -23.29 15.80
CA PRO A 7 0.53 -22.17 16.75
C PRO A 7 1.77 -21.29 16.59
N PHE A 8 2.77 -21.76 15.83
CA PHE A 8 3.98 -21.00 15.54
C PHE A 8 3.76 -20.09 14.32
N LEU A 9 3.67 -18.78 14.57
CA LEU A 9 3.45 -17.73 13.57
C LEU A 9 4.58 -17.59 12.53
N GLY A 10 5.68 -18.33 12.67
CA GLY A 10 6.85 -18.24 11.81
C GLY A 10 7.54 -16.86 11.86
N PRO A 11 8.63 -16.69 11.10
CA PRO A 11 9.27 -15.39 10.95
C PRO A 11 8.36 -14.42 10.21
N GLN A 12 8.03 -13.31 10.86
CA GLN A 12 7.20 -12.25 10.29
C GLN A 12 8.03 -11.32 9.41
N PRO A 13 7.51 -10.88 8.25
CA PRO A 13 8.22 -9.96 7.40
C PRO A 13 8.41 -8.59 8.06
N TYR A 14 9.55 -7.96 7.81
CA TYR A 14 9.78 -6.57 8.19
C TYR A 14 8.86 -5.66 7.38
N CYS A 15 8.28 -4.65 8.02
CA CYS A 15 7.48 -3.64 7.32
C CYS A 15 8.22 -2.30 7.15
N ALA A 16 7.62 -1.36 6.43
CA ALA A 16 8.21 -0.04 6.15
C ALA A 16 8.73 0.70 7.40
N ARG A 17 8.05 0.56 8.55
CA ARG A 17 8.45 1.19 9.83
C ARG A 17 9.67 0.53 10.46
N GLU A 18 9.96 -0.71 10.09
CA GLU A 18 11.10 -1.47 10.59
C GLU A 18 12.28 -1.45 9.61
N ARG A 19 12.26 -0.54 8.62
CA ARG A 19 13.29 -0.41 7.59
C ARG A 19 14.69 -0.22 8.17
N ASP A 20 14.82 0.47 9.30
CA ASP A 20 16.11 0.66 10.00
C ASP A 20 16.70 -0.65 10.54
N ARG A 21 15.87 -1.68 10.70
CA ARG A 21 16.28 -3.03 11.13
C ARG A 21 16.53 -3.96 9.95
N PHE A 22 16.22 -3.54 8.72
CA PHE A 22 16.37 -4.31 7.50
C PHE A 22 17.61 -3.84 6.72
N PHE A 23 18.77 -4.38 7.07
CA PHE A 23 20.07 -3.99 6.52
C PHE A 23 20.64 -5.01 5.53
N GLY A 24 21.60 -4.58 4.70
CA GLY A 24 22.37 -5.43 3.78
C GLY A 24 21.61 -5.87 2.54
N ARG A 25 20.46 -5.25 2.27
CA ARG A 25 19.54 -5.55 1.16
C ARG A 25 19.24 -4.31 0.32
N GLU A 26 20.01 -3.24 0.47
CA GLU A 26 19.84 -1.96 -0.21
C GLU A 26 20.07 -2.12 -1.72
N GLU A 27 21.10 -2.86 -2.11
CA GLU A 27 21.38 -3.15 -3.51
C GLU A 27 20.29 -4.03 -4.14
N SER A 28 19.86 -5.09 -3.44
CA SER A 28 18.76 -5.94 -3.89
C SER A 28 17.46 -5.16 -4.06
N THR A 29 17.16 -4.26 -3.12
CA THR A 29 15.99 -3.37 -3.17
C THR A 29 16.04 -2.48 -4.41
N ARG A 30 17.19 -1.84 -4.67
CA ARG A 30 17.36 -0.95 -5.82
C ARG A 30 17.24 -1.70 -7.15
N LYS A 31 17.91 -2.86 -7.27
CA LYS A 31 17.86 -3.70 -8.46
C LYS A 31 16.43 -4.15 -8.77
N LEU A 32 15.70 -4.63 -7.75
CA LEU A 32 14.32 -5.07 -7.95
C LEU A 32 13.37 -3.92 -8.29
N ALA A 33 13.52 -2.76 -7.65
CA ALA A 33 12.75 -1.57 -8.00
C ALA A 33 13.01 -1.13 -9.46
N GLN A 34 14.27 -1.14 -9.90
CA GLN A 34 14.61 -0.87 -11.30
C GLN A 34 13.98 -1.87 -12.26
N SER A 35 13.95 -3.15 -11.92
CA SER A 35 13.26 -4.16 -12.74
C SER A 35 11.75 -3.88 -12.83
N ILE A 36 11.10 -3.49 -11.73
CA ILE A 36 9.67 -3.15 -11.72
C ILE A 36 9.39 -1.91 -12.58
N LEU A 37 10.30 -0.93 -12.58
CA LEU A 37 10.18 0.26 -13.43
C LEU A 37 10.41 -0.04 -14.91
N ALA A 38 11.22 -1.05 -15.23
CA ALA A 38 11.57 -1.40 -16.61
C ALA A 38 10.59 -2.39 -17.25
N TRP A 39 9.92 -3.23 -16.46
CA TRP A 39 9.12 -4.33 -16.95
C TRP A 39 7.72 -4.36 -16.31
N PRO A 40 6.65 -4.60 -17.11
CA PRO A 40 5.27 -4.61 -16.59
C PRO A 40 4.95 -5.82 -15.71
N CYS A 41 5.77 -6.87 -15.73
CA CYS A 41 5.60 -8.07 -14.92
C CYS A 41 6.96 -8.55 -14.41
N VAL A 42 7.05 -8.77 -13.09
CA VAL A 42 8.28 -9.20 -12.41
C VAL A 42 7.94 -10.35 -11.46
N LEU A 43 8.65 -11.47 -11.60
CA LEU A 43 8.54 -12.62 -10.70
C LEU A 43 9.71 -12.63 -9.70
N LEU A 44 9.39 -12.50 -8.41
CA LEU A 44 10.36 -12.67 -7.33
C LEU A 44 10.26 -14.08 -6.74
N PHE A 45 11.28 -14.90 -6.95
CA PHE A 45 11.34 -16.28 -6.46
C PHE A 45 12.52 -16.51 -5.50
N GLY A 46 12.47 -17.62 -4.78
CA GLY A 46 13.52 -18.05 -3.83
C GLY A 46 12.95 -18.87 -2.68
N PRO A 47 13.81 -19.49 -1.85
CA PRO A 47 13.38 -20.34 -0.74
C PRO A 47 12.42 -19.64 0.23
N SER A 48 11.56 -20.42 0.89
CA SER A 48 10.78 -19.90 2.02
C SER A 48 11.72 -19.37 3.10
N GLY A 49 11.39 -18.25 3.73
CA GLY A 49 12.27 -17.61 4.72
C GLY A 49 13.45 -16.82 4.15
N ALA A 50 13.69 -16.79 2.84
CA ALA A 50 14.76 -15.98 2.22
C ALA A 50 14.56 -14.45 2.35
N GLY A 51 13.46 -14.00 2.96
CA GLY A 51 13.17 -12.59 3.20
C GLY A 51 12.51 -11.87 2.03
N LYS A 52 11.92 -12.57 1.05
CA LYS A 52 11.24 -11.97 -0.12
C LYS A 52 10.14 -10.98 0.28
N SER A 53 9.26 -11.40 1.20
CA SER A 53 8.18 -10.54 1.70
C SER A 53 8.73 -9.33 2.46
N SER A 54 9.78 -9.50 3.26
CA SER A 54 10.47 -8.38 3.93
C SER A 54 11.13 -7.42 2.92
N LEU A 55 11.78 -7.95 1.88
CA LEU A 55 12.39 -7.15 0.83
C LEU A 55 11.34 -6.29 0.12
N MET A 56 10.17 -6.86 -0.18
CA MET A 56 9.07 -6.12 -0.77
C MET A 56 8.51 -5.08 0.20
N GLN A 57 8.19 -5.46 1.44
CA GLN A 57 7.44 -4.63 2.39
C GLN A 57 8.28 -3.55 3.09
N ALA A 58 9.54 -3.83 3.42
CA ALA A 58 10.43 -2.88 4.09
C ALA A 58 11.31 -2.08 3.11
N GLY A 59 11.56 -2.63 1.91
CA GLY A 59 12.48 -2.05 0.94
C GLY A 59 11.78 -1.50 -0.29
N VAL A 60 11.28 -2.40 -1.14
CA VAL A 60 10.89 -2.07 -2.53
C VAL A 60 9.61 -1.25 -2.60
N ILE A 61 8.55 -1.65 -1.90
CA ILE A 61 7.27 -0.94 -1.89
C ILE A 61 7.47 0.49 -1.36
N PRO A 62 8.07 0.72 -0.18
CA PRO A 62 8.33 2.08 0.30
C PRO A 62 9.14 2.91 -0.70
N LEU A 63 10.17 2.33 -1.31
CA LEU A 63 10.99 3.02 -2.31
C LEU A 63 10.16 3.45 -3.54
N LEU A 64 9.28 2.59 -4.05
CA LEU A 64 8.43 2.88 -5.21
C LEU A 64 7.35 3.91 -4.88
N GLU A 65 6.74 3.84 -3.70
CA GLU A 65 5.75 4.82 -3.23
C GLU A 65 6.39 6.20 -3.03
N GLU A 66 7.53 6.27 -2.33
CA GLU A 66 8.22 7.52 -1.99
C GLU A 66 8.82 8.21 -3.21
N LYS A 67 9.51 7.47 -4.09
CA LYS A 67 10.29 8.06 -5.20
C LYS A 67 9.56 8.11 -6.53
N HIS A 68 8.63 7.18 -6.74
CA HIS A 68 7.95 7.02 -8.04
C HIS A 68 6.43 7.16 -7.92
N GLY A 69 5.91 7.39 -6.72
CA GLY A 69 4.50 7.66 -6.49
C GLY A 69 3.60 6.46 -6.75
N PHE A 70 4.12 5.22 -6.71
CA PHE A 70 3.29 4.04 -6.94
C PHE A 70 2.15 3.94 -5.93
N ARG A 71 1.05 3.35 -6.38
CA ARG A 71 -0.06 2.86 -5.54
C ARG A 71 -0.02 1.34 -5.58
N VAL A 72 -0.11 0.67 -4.44
CA VAL A 72 0.03 -0.80 -4.38
C VAL A 72 -1.35 -1.43 -4.19
N VAL A 73 -1.61 -2.52 -4.93
CA VAL A 73 -2.79 -3.37 -4.77
C VAL A 73 -2.32 -4.78 -4.42
N HIS A 74 -2.81 -5.33 -3.31
CA HIS A 74 -2.45 -6.64 -2.81
C HIS A 74 -3.49 -7.70 -3.18
N VAL A 75 -3.13 -8.64 -4.05
CA VAL A 75 -4.03 -9.71 -4.49
C VAL A 75 -3.70 -10.99 -3.73
N GLY A 76 -4.49 -11.30 -2.69
CA GLY A 76 -4.16 -12.35 -1.70
C GLY A 76 -4.45 -13.80 -2.10
N ALA A 77 -5.12 -14.07 -3.22
CA ALA A 77 -5.79 -15.37 -3.43
C ALA A 77 -5.81 -15.91 -4.88
N TRP A 78 -4.75 -15.75 -5.67
CA TRP A 78 -4.71 -16.34 -7.02
C TRP A 78 -4.81 -17.88 -7.05
N LEU A 79 -4.54 -18.57 -5.94
CA LEU A 79 -4.51 -20.04 -5.84
C LEU A 79 -5.63 -20.65 -4.98
N SER A 80 -6.52 -19.81 -4.43
CA SER A 80 -7.76 -20.30 -3.84
C SER A 80 -8.72 -20.62 -4.99
N SER A 81 -9.50 -21.70 -4.92
CA SER A 81 -10.38 -22.20 -6.00
C SER A 81 -11.53 -21.27 -6.44
N HIS A 82 -11.41 -19.96 -6.22
CA HIS A 82 -12.38 -18.92 -6.53
C HIS A 82 -11.81 -17.93 -7.55
N ALA A 83 -12.70 -17.25 -8.28
CA ALA A 83 -12.37 -16.45 -9.45
C ALA A 83 -11.27 -15.40 -9.18
N PRO A 84 -10.07 -15.54 -9.79
CA PRO A 84 -8.93 -14.64 -9.52
C PRO A 84 -9.22 -13.20 -9.94
N LEU A 85 -10.08 -13.03 -10.94
CA LEU A 85 -10.51 -11.71 -11.42
C LEU A 85 -11.37 -10.98 -10.39
N GLU A 86 -12.29 -11.67 -9.72
CA GLU A 86 -13.12 -11.07 -8.66
C GLU A 86 -12.25 -10.62 -7.48
N SER A 87 -11.26 -11.44 -7.11
CA SER A 87 -10.29 -11.09 -6.06
C SER A 87 -9.47 -9.86 -6.44
N LEU A 88 -9.05 -9.75 -7.71
CA LEU A 88 -8.35 -8.56 -8.21
C LEU A 88 -9.25 -7.33 -8.18
N VAL A 89 -10.48 -7.43 -8.67
CA VAL A 89 -11.46 -6.33 -8.65
C VAL A 89 -11.65 -5.84 -7.23
N GLN A 90 -11.96 -6.75 -6.30
CA GLN A 90 -12.16 -6.40 -4.90
C GLN A 90 -10.94 -5.70 -4.30
N ALA A 91 -9.74 -6.25 -4.53
CA ALA A 91 -8.49 -5.64 -4.08
C ALA A 91 -8.26 -4.25 -4.69
N MET A 92 -8.57 -4.03 -5.97
CA MET A 92 -8.44 -2.71 -6.60
C MET A 92 -9.39 -1.68 -6.00
N PHE A 93 -10.65 -2.05 -5.76
CA PHE A 93 -11.63 -1.13 -5.17
C PHE A 93 -11.29 -0.79 -3.72
N GLU A 94 -10.85 -1.77 -2.94
CA GLU A 94 -10.42 -1.60 -1.56
C GLU A 94 -9.12 -0.78 -1.47
N ASP A 95 -8.06 -1.20 -2.17
CA ASP A 95 -6.73 -0.62 -2.00
C ASP A 95 -6.56 0.75 -2.66
N LEU A 96 -7.30 1.02 -3.73
CA LEU A 96 -7.29 2.31 -4.41
C LEU A 96 -8.43 3.24 -3.95
N GLU A 97 -9.23 2.83 -2.97
CA GLU A 97 -10.37 3.59 -2.42
C GLU A 97 -11.36 4.09 -3.50
N LEU A 98 -11.76 3.20 -4.40
CA LEU A 98 -12.59 3.54 -5.57
C LEU A 98 -14.10 3.57 -5.28
N GLY A 99 -14.48 3.40 -4.01
CA GLY A 99 -15.86 3.24 -3.57
C GLY A 99 -16.33 1.77 -3.62
N PRO A 100 -17.64 1.50 -3.57
CA PRO A 100 -18.16 0.15 -3.72
C PRO A 100 -18.06 -0.33 -5.18
N VAL A 101 -17.90 -1.64 -5.34
CA VAL A 101 -18.04 -2.31 -6.64
C VAL A 101 -19.49 -2.13 -7.12
N PRO A 102 -19.74 -1.63 -8.34
CA PRO A 102 -21.10 -1.48 -8.85
C PRO A 102 -21.85 -2.81 -8.92
N GLU A 103 -23.11 -2.82 -8.49
CA GLU A 103 -23.98 -3.99 -8.61
C GLU A 103 -24.33 -4.26 -10.09
N GLY A 104 -24.49 -5.54 -10.42
CA GLY A 104 -24.93 -5.97 -11.76
C GLY A 104 -23.84 -6.03 -12.84
N MET A 105 -22.59 -5.68 -12.53
CA MET A 105 -21.46 -5.87 -13.45
C MET A 105 -20.86 -7.27 -13.32
N ASN A 106 -20.46 -7.86 -14.45
CA ASN A 106 -19.60 -9.04 -14.42
C ASN A 106 -18.14 -8.65 -14.08
N ALA A 107 -17.30 -9.63 -13.76
CA ALA A 107 -15.94 -9.37 -13.29
C ALA A 107 -15.05 -8.59 -14.29
N PRO A 108 -15.09 -8.85 -15.62
CA PRO A 108 -14.42 -8.00 -16.61
C PRO A 108 -14.90 -6.54 -16.62
N GLU A 109 -16.22 -6.32 -16.62
CA GLU A 109 -16.80 -4.97 -16.58
C GLU A 109 -16.42 -4.20 -15.30
N ALA A 110 -16.42 -4.90 -14.17
CA ALA A 110 -16.01 -4.33 -12.90
C ALA A 110 -14.51 -4.00 -12.87
N LEU A 111 -13.66 -4.80 -13.53
CA LEU A 111 -12.24 -4.49 -13.70
C LEU A 111 -12.03 -3.23 -14.55
N ASP A 112 -12.73 -3.14 -15.69
CA ASP A 112 -12.65 -1.96 -16.57
C ASP A 112 -13.08 -0.69 -15.82
N GLU A 113 -14.14 -0.77 -15.01
CA GLU A 113 -14.56 0.35 -14.19
C GLU A 113 -13.56 0.67 -13.06
N ALA A 114 -12.91 -0.34 -12.48
CA ALA A 114 -11.85 -0.14 -11.50
C ALA A 114 -10.66 0.62 -12.10
N VAL A 115 -10.18 0.20 -13.28
CA VAL A 115 -9.11 0.88 -14.01
C VAL A 115 -9.50 2.32 -14.32
N ARG A 116 -10.69 2.53 -14.87
CA ARG A 116 -11.19 3.87 -15.22
C ARG A 116 -11.29 4.79 -14.00
N ARG A 117 -11.76 4.29 -12.84
CA ARG A 117 -11.78 5.07 -11.59
C ARG A 117 -10.38 5.35 -11.05
N ALA A 118 -9.48 4.38 -11.13
CA ALA A 118 -8.10 4.52 -10.67
C ALA A 118 -7.35 5.60 -11.44
N GLU A 119 -7.53 5.65 -12.77
CA GLU A 119 -6.95 6.67 -13.66
C GLU A 119 -7.53 8.06 -13.37
N ARG A 120 -8.87 8.19 -13.30
CA ARG A 120 -9.52 9.48 -12.99
C ARG A 120 -9.09 10.07 -11.65
N ARG A 121 -8.82 9.22 -10.66
CA ARG A 121 -8.41 9.66 -9.31
C ARG A 121 -6.97 10.14 -9.27
N SER A 122 -6.09 9.58 -10.11
CA SER A 122 -4.66 9.88 -10.11
C SER A 122 -3.95 9.21 -11.29
N GLU A 123 -3.02 9.92 -11.93
CA GLU A 123 -2.13 9.41 -12.99
C GLU A 123 -0.98 8.53 -12.45
N ARG A 124 -0.86 8.40 -11.13
CA ARG A 124 0.17 7.58 -10.49
C ARG A 124 0.09 6.09 -10.90
N PRO A 125 1.24 5.44 -11.16
CA PRO A 125 1.27 4.04 -11.56
C PRO A 125 0.77 3.12 -10.44
N VAL A 126 0.15 2.01 -10.83
CA VAL A 126 -0.36 0.99 -9.91
C VAL A 126 0.53 -0.26 -9.99
N LEU A 127 0.99 -0.75 -8.84
CA LEU A 127 1.70 -2.01 -8.71
C LEU A 127 0.74 -3.08 -8.18
N LEU A 128 0.42 -4.07 -9.01
CA LEU A 128 -0.32 -5.26 -8.59
C LEU A 128 0.67 -6.27 -7.98
N LEU A 129 0.53 -6.56 -6.69
CA LEU A 129 1.36 -7.53 -5.98
C LEU A 129 0.56 -8.77 -5.61
N SER A 130 0.92 -9.90 -6.23
CA SER A 130 0.38 -11.23 -5.89
C SER A 130 1.37 -12.02 -5.04
N GLY A 131 0.88 -12.67 -3.99
CA GLY A 131 1.68 -13.46 -3.05
C GLY A 131 0.83 -14.12 -1.98
N PRO A 132 1.40 -15.01 -1.15
CA PRO A 132 0.65 -15.70 -0.10
C PRO A 132 0.01 -14.68 0.87
N ALA A 133 -1.25 -14.94 1.23
CA ALA A 133 -2.06 -14.08 2.07
C ALA A 133 -1.31 -13.59 3.31
N ARG A 134 -1.46 -12.30 3.60
CA ARG A 134 -0.90 -11.64 4.77
C ARG A 134 -1.44 -12.30 6.04
N ALA A 135 -0.64 -13.12 6.71
CA ALA A 135 -0.87 -13.41 8.13
C ALA A 135 -0.32 -12.23 8.94
N THR A 136 -0.97 -11.07 8.91
CA THR A 136 -0.62 -9.95 9.79
C THR A 136 -1.34 -10.14 11.12
N PRO A 137 -0.66 -10.47 12.24
CA PRO A 137 -1.31 -10.50 13.54
C PRO A 137 -1.82 -9.09 13.90
N PRO A 138 -2.96 -8.97 14.60
CA PRO A 138 -3.63 -7.70 14.87
C PRO A 138 -2.76 -6.66 15.59
N ALA A 139 -1.72 -7.09 16.31
CA ALA A 139 -0.81 -6.22 17.07
C ALA A 139 0.28 -5.52 16.23
N ARG A 140 0.46 -5.87 14.95
CA ARG A 140 1.52 -5.31 14.08
C ARG A 140 0.99 -4.77 12.75
N ALA A 141 -0.29 -4.46 12.64
CA ALA A 141 -0.85 -3.82 11.46
C ALA A 141 -0.05 -2.55 11.12
N CYS A 142 0.81 -2.61 10.10
CA CYS A 142 1.55 -1.46 9.62
C CYS A 142 0.59 -0.63 8.74
N PRO A 143 0.20 0.58 9.16
CA PRO A 143 -0.51 1.50 8.29
C PRO A 143 0.43 1.86 7.14
N GLY A 144 -0.04 1.68 5.91
CA GLY A 144 0.79 1.81 4.70
C GLY A 144 0.53 0.71 3.66
N ALA A 145 -0.31 -0.27 3.95
CA ALA A 145 -0.86 -1.15 2.91
C ALA A 145 -2.03 -0.52 2.15
N ASN A 146 -2.77 0.35 2.84
CA ASN A 146 -3.65 1.36 2.27
C ASN A 146 -3.38 2.64 3.04
N GLY A 147 -3.08 3.71 2.30
CA GLY A 147 -2.62 4.99 2.82
C GLY A 147 -3.63 5.66 3.74
N ARG A 148 -3.64 5.27 5.01
CA ARG A 148 -4.35 6.00 6.05
C ARG A 148 -3.50 7.18 6.51
N ALA A 149 -3.38 8.19 5.64
CA ALA A 149 -3.07 9.54 6.07
C ALA A 149 -4.40 10.20 6.47
N ALA A 150 -4.55 10.48 7.76
CA ALA A 150 -5.66 11.26 8.28
C ALA A 150 -5.74 12.60 7.54
N ARG A 151 -6.75 12.77 6.67
CA ARG A 151 -7.17 14.09 6.21
C ARG A 151 -7.98 14.69 7.34
N GLY A 152 -7.35 15.58 8.11
CA GLY A 152 -8.07 16.51 8.98
C GLY A 152 -8.96 17.40 8.13
N THR A 153 -10.26 17.26 8.31
CA THR A 153 -11.27 18.25 7.95
C THR A 153 -11.32 19.34 9.03
N GLY A 154 -11.41 20.61 8.61
CA GLY A 154 -11.54 21.77 9.50
C GLY A 154 -10.74 22.95 8.95
N ALA A 155 -11.20 23.62 7.90
CA ALA A 155 -12.16 24.72 7.94
C ALA A 155 -11.65 25.96 8.71
N ALA A 156 -11.34 27.00 7.92
CA ALA A 156 -11.54 28.42 8.16
C ALA A 156 -11.42 28.97 9.59
N GLY A 157 -10.44 29.86 9.79
CA GLY A 157 -10.36 30.72 10.96
C GLY A 157 -9.28 31.79 10.78
N ALA A 158 -9.53 32.75 9.87
CA ALA A 158 -8.78 34.00 9.88
C ALA A 158 -9.07 34.74 11.19
N GLN A 159 -8.04 35.03 11.97
CA GLN A 159 -8.07 35.92 13.14
C GLN A 159 -6.99 36.99 12.95
N PRO A 160 -7.24 38.26 13.32
CA PRO A 160 -6.42 39.40 12.93
C PRO A 160 -5.22 39.63 13.86
N LEU A 161 -4.22 40.33 13.35
CA LEU A 161 -3.03 40.80 14.07
C LEU A 161 -3.40 41.78 15.20
N PRO A 162 -2.89 41.61 16.43
CA PRO A 162 -2.90 42.67 17.45
C PRO A 162 -1.50 43.28 17.59
N GLY A 163 -1.41 44.61 17.59
CA GLY A 163 -0.19 45.29 18.08
C GLY A 163 0.06 46.69 17.53
N THR A 164 -0.74 47.67 17.94
CA THR A 164 -0.26 49.06 18.02
C THR A 164 -0.41 49.50 19.48
N PRO A 165 0.68 49.76 20.21
CA PRO A 165 0.57 50.48 21.46
C PRO A 165 0.53 51.98 21.15
N ALA A 166 -0.59 52.61 21.50
CA ALA A 166 -0.63 54.03 21.73
C ALA A 166 0.09 54.36 23.04
N ARG A 167 0.93 55.40 23.00
CA ARG A 167 0.95 56.56 23.92
C ARG A 167 2.34 56.87 24.50
N ALA A 168 2.84 58.07 24.22
CA ALA A 168 3.32 59.01 25.24
C ALA A 168 3.57 60.38 24.60
N ALA A 169 2.74 61.35 25.00
CA ALA A 169 3.11 62.75 24.99
C ALA A 169 4.10 62.99 26.14
N ALA A 170 5.19 63.69 25.87
CA ALA A 170 5.91 64.46 26.87
C ALA A 170 6.45 65.72 26.17
N ALA A 171 6.25 66.83 26.86
CA ALA A 171 6.67 68.18 26.52
C ALA A 171 8.18 68.33 26.35
#